data_AF-A0A2D6K2L4-F1
#
_entry.id   AF-A0A2D6K2L4-F1
#
_cell.length_a   1.000
_cell.length_b   1.000
_cell.length_c   1.000
_cell.angle_alpha   90.00
_cell.angle_beta   90.00
_cell.angle_gamma   90.00
#
_symmetry.space_group_name_H-M   'P 1'
#
loop_
_entity.id
_entity.type
_entity.pdbx_description
1 polymer ?
#
loop_
_entity_poly.entity_id
_entity_poly.type
_entity_poly.pdbx_seq_one_letter_code
_entity_poly.pdbx_strand_id
1 'polypeptide(L)'
;MRLFSFFALVFVILCGSAKEGRAARYSGDYLLQMCAVNKEGQELVKGGKIACQAYISGILDYHALLKSLDVEPPGIDFCVPEDVGLNLLQLRLMNYLIKNREAQGPYIASPNVSLALREMYPCK
;
A
#
# COMPACT_ATOMS: atom_id res chain seq x y z
N MET A 1 -19.21 -45.63 -11.94
CA MET A 1 -19.26 -45.09 -10.57
C MET A 1 -17.89 -44.90 -9.90
N ARG A 2 -16.92 -45.82 -10.02
CA ARG A 2 -15.59 -45.67 -9.35
C ARG A 2 -14.72 -44.51 -9.86
N LEU A 3 -14.83 -44.12 -11.12
CA LEU A 3 -14.04 -43.03 -11.73
C LEU A 3 -14.49 -41.63 -11.27
N PHE A 4 -15.79 -41.45 -11.01
CA PHE A 4 -16.37 -40.17 -10.55
C PHE A 4 -15.98 -39.84 -9.10
N SER A 5 -15.91 -40.85 -8.23
CA SER A 5 -15.42 -40.67 -6.86
C SER A 5 -13.95 -40.26 -6.79
N PHE A 6 -13.12 -40.72 -7.75
CA PHE A 6 -11.71 -40.37 -7.79
C PHE A 6 -11.50 -38.90 -8.19
N PHE A 7 -12.25 -38.43 -9.20
CA PHE A 7 -12.22 -37.02 -9.60
C PHE A 7 -12.75 -36.08 -8.52
N ALA A 8 -13.80 -36.48 -7.79
CA ALA A 8 -14.32 -35.69 -6.67
C ALA A 8 -13.32 -35.56 -5.51
N LEU A 9 -12.56 -36.63 -5.20
CA LEU A 9 -11.56 -36.62 -4.14
C LEU A 9 -10.37 -35.70 -4.47
N VAL A 10 -9.92 -35.68 -5.73
CA VAL A 10 -8.82 -34.82 -6.19
C VAL A 10 -9.22 -33.34 -6.15
N PHE A 11 -10.47 -33.01 -6.47
CA PHE A 11 -10.95 -31.61 -6.47
C PHE A 11 -11.02 -31.02 -5.05
N VAL A 12 -11.40 -31.82 -4.05
CA VAL A 12 -11.45 -31.38 -2.64
C VAL A 12 -10.05 -31.10 -2.06
N ILE A 13 -9.01 -31.84 -2.50
CA ILE A 13 -7.62 -31.62 -2.06
C ILE A 13 -7.06 -30.31 -2.64
N LEU A 14 -7.45 -29.92 -3.85
CA LEU A 14 -6.98 -28.69 -4.51
C LEU A 14 -7.58 -27.40 -3.94
N CYS A 15 -8.76 -27.46 -3.31
CA CYS A 15 -9.40 -26.29 -2.69
C CYS A 15 -9.04 -26.06 -1.21
N GLY A 16 -8.32 -27.00 -0.58
CA GLY A 16 -8.16 -27.08 0.88
C GLY A 16 -7.04 -26.24 1.51
N SER A 17 -6.51 -25.21 0.86
CA SER A 17 -5.43 -24.38 1.44
C SER A 17 -5.62 -22.89 1.20
N ALA A 18 -6.82 -22.38 1.47
CA ALA A 18 -6.97 -20.96 1.75
C ALA A 18 -6.27 -20.66 3.09
N LYS A 19 -5.05 -20.11 3.04
CA LYS A 19 -4.39 -19.62 4.26
C LYS A 19 -5.28 -18.54 4.88
N GLU A 20 -5.50 -18.63 6.19
CA GLU A 20 -6.26 -17.61 6.93
C GLU A 20 -5.67 -16.22 6.68
N GLY A 21 -6.45 -15.37 6.01
CA GLY A 21 -6.12 -13.96 5.86
C GLY A 21 -6.35 -13.27 7.19
N ARG A 22 -5.29 -12.96 7.94
CA ARG A 22 -5.40 -12.09 9.13
C ARG A 22 -5.56 -10.66 8.67
N ALA A 23 -6.37 -9.88 9.38
CA ALA A 23 -6.40 -8.43 9.23
C ALA A 23 -4.99 -7.89 9.52
N ALA A 24 -4.26 -7.56 8.45
CA ALA A 24 -2.87 -7.13 8.52
C ALA A 24 -2.79 -5.62 8.27
N ARG A 25 -1.93 -4.95 9.04
CA ARG A 25 -1.58 -3.55 8.83
C ARG A 25 -0.18 -3.50 8.22
N TYR A 26 0.04 -2.58 7.29
CA TYR A 26 1.38 -2.34 6.78
C TYR A 26 2.16 -1.55 7.83
N SER A 27 3.36 -2.01 8.17
CA SER A 27 4.35 -1.14 8.82
C SER A 27 5.05 -0.26 7.78
N GLY A 28 5.71 0.82 8.21
CA GLY A 28 6.53 1.64 7.34
C GLY A 28 7.63 0.83 6.64
N ASP A 29 8.30 -0.08 7.36
CA ASP A 29 9.31 -0.98 6.81
C ASP A 29 8.73 -1.94 5.77
N TYR A 30 7.55 -2.51 6.03
CA TYR A 30 6.91 -3.40 5.07
C TYR A 30 6.43 -2.65 3.83
N LEU A 31 5.83 -1.47 3.99
CA LEU A 31 5.44 -0.63 2.86
C LEU A 31 6.67 -0.22 2.04
N LEU A 32 7.79 0.13 2.69
CA LEU A 32 9.04 0.42 2.00
C LEU A 32 9.51 -0.76 1.14
N GLN A 33 9.47 -1.99 1.67
CA GLN A 33 9.80 -3.19 0.89
C GLN A 33 8.87 -3.38 -0.32
N MET A 34 7.58 -3.11 -0.17
CA MET A 34 6.63 -3.20 -1.30
C MET A 34 6.88 -2.09 -2.33
N CYS A 35 7.19 -0.88 -1.89
CA CYS A 35 7.44 0.25 -2.78
C CYS A 35 8.80 0.19 -3.48
N ALA A 36 9.73 -0.64 -3.00
CA ALA A 36 11.10 -0.68 -3.48
C ALA A 36 11.21 -1.16 -4.94
N VAL A 37 11.98 -0.41 -5.72
CA VAL A 37 12.32 -0.73 -7.11
C VAL A 37 13.84 -0.72 -7.31
N ASN A 38 14.32 -1.46 -8.32
CA ASN A 38 15.70 -1.40 -8.77
C ASN A 38 15.98 -0.14 -9.61
N LYS A 39 17.21 0.01 -10.11
CA LYS A 39 17.63 1.16 -10.93
C LYS A 39 16.88 1.23 -12.26
N GLU A 40 16.39 0.10 -12.73
CA GLU A 40 15.60 -0.08 -13.96
C GLU A 40 14.09 0.17 -13.72
N GLY A 41 13.68 0.51 -12.48
CA GLY A 41 12.29 0.79 -12.12
C GLY A 41 11.41 -0.45 -11.95
N GLN A 42 12.00 -1.64 -11.90
CA GLN A 42 11.32 -2.91 -11.64
C GLN A 42 11.21 -3.16 -10.14
N GLU A 43 10.09 -3.73 -9.71
CA GLU A 43 9.85 -4.06 -8.31
C GLU A 43 10.87 -5.06 -7.76
N LEU A 44 11.33 -4.85 -6.52
CA LEU A 44 12.20 -5.81 -5.84
C LEU A 44 11.42 -7.01 -5.28
N VAL A 45 10.17 -6.78 -4.88
CA VAL A 45 9.24 -7.83 -4.46
C VAL A 45 8.19 -8.01 -5.55
N LYS A 46 7.97 -9.25 -5.99
CA LYS A 46 6.94 -9.56 -6.98
C LYS A 46 5.55 -9.14 -6.47
N GLY A 47 4.85 -8.32 -7.24
CA GLY A 47 3.58 -7.68 -6.87
C GLY A 47 3.72 -6.51 -5.88
N GLY A 48 4.93 -6.15 -5.47
CA GLY A 48 5.19 -5.07 -4.53
C GLY A 48 4.78 -3.72 -5.09
N LYS A 49 5.07 -3.45 -6.36
CA LYS A 49 4.75 -2.18 -7.02
C LYS A 49 3.25 -1.91 -6.98
N ILE A 50 2.44 -2.87 -7.42
CA ILE A 50 0.98 -2.72 -7.41
C ILE A 50 0.43 -2.64 -5.97
N ALA A 51 0.99 -3.41 -5.03
CA ALA A 51 0.59 -3.35 -3.63
C ALA A 51 0.88 -1.97 -3.00
N CYS A 52 2.07 -1.40 -3.25
CA CYS A 52 2.42 -0.06 -2.80
C CYS A 52 1.50 1.00 -3.41
N GLN A 53 1.28 0.95 -4.73
CA GLN A 53 0.42 1.92 -5.43
C GLN A 53 -1.04 1.84 -4.97
N ALA A 54 -1.56 0.64 -4.73
CA ALA A 54 -2.88 0.45 -4.15
C ALA A 54 -2.97 1.01 -2.72
N TYR A 55 -1.93 0.82 -1.91
CA TYR A 55 -1.86 1.40 -0.57
C TYR A 55 -1.89 2.94 -0.61
N ILE A 56 -1.11 3.56 -1.50
CA ILE A 56 -1.12 5.02 -1.71
C ILE A 56 -2.52 5.48 -2.11
N SER A 57 -3.12 4.81 -3.09
CA SER A 57 -4.45 5.15 -3.60
C SER A 57 -5.51 5.09 -2.50
N GLY A 58 -5.47 4.04 -1.65
CA GLY A 58 -6.38 3.94 -0.51
C GLY A 58 -6.23 5.09 0.51
N ILE A 59 -5.01 5.63 0.69
CA ILE A 59 -4.80 6.82 1.54
C ILE A 59 -5.34 8.08 0.87
N LEU A 60 -5.19 8.23 -0.45
CA LEU A 60 -5.77 9.35 -1.21
C LEU A 60 -7.30 9.34 -1.09
N ASP A 61 -7.93 8.19 -1.34
CA ASP A 61 -9.38 8.01 -1.26
C ASP A 61 -9.91 8.27 0.14
N TYR A 62 -9.22 7.74 1.17
CA TYR A 62 -9.63 7.96 2.56
C TYR A 62 -9.47 9.43 2.97
N HIS A 63 -8.41 10.10 2.52
CA HIS A 63 -8.25 11.54 2.77
C HIS A 63 -9.36 12.36 2.08
N ALA A 64 -9.70 12.05 0.82
CA ALA A 64 -10.80 12.70 0.12
C ALA A 64 -12.14 12.52 0.85
N LEU A 65 -12.40 11.32 1.39
CA LEU A 65 -13.56 11.07 2.24
C LEU A 65 -13.54 11.96 3.49
N LEU A 66 -12.44 12.01 4.23
CA LEU A 66 -12.33 12.84 5.44
C LEU A 66 -12.54 14.33 5.12
N LYS A 67 -12.02 14.81 3.99
CA LYS A 67 -12.27 16.17 3.48
C LYS A 67 -13.74 16.43 3.22
N SER A 68 -14.42 15.50 2.54
CA SER A 68 -15.84 15.65 2.21
C SER A 68 -16.74 15.74 3.45
N LEU A 69 -16.26 15.22 4.59
CA LEU A 69 -16.96 15.21 5.87
C LEU A 69 -16.52 16.35 6.81
N ASP A 70 -15.51 17.15 6.45
CA ASP A 70 -14.92 18.20 7.30
C ASP A 70 -14.42 17.67 8.66
N VAL A 71 -13.84 16.45 8.66
CA VAL A 71 -13.33 15.77 9.88
C VAL A 71 -11.86 15.38 9.76
N GLU A 72 -11.13 15.97 8.82
CA GLU A 72 -9.70 15.72 8.71
C GLU A 72 -8.95 16.23 9.96
N PRO A 73 -7.96 15.48 10.46
CA PRO A 73 -7.11 15.97 11.54
C PRO A 73 -6.30 17.20 11.09
N PRO A 74 -6.14 18.22 11.94
CA PRO A 74 -5.35 19.39 11.61
C PRO A 74 -3.88 19.03 11.40
N GLY A 75 -3.28 19.57 10.35
CA GLY A 75 -1.86 19.37 10.06
C GLY A 75 -1.51 18.01 9.44
N ILE A 76 -2.46 17.30 8.83
CA ILE A 76 -2.12 16.19 7.92
C ILE A 76 -2.71 16.39 6.52
N ASP A 77 -3.17 17.61 6.24
CA ASP A 77 -3.80 17.94 4.98
C ASP A 77 -2.81 17.98 3.81
N PHE A 78 -3.22 17.43 2.66
CA PHE A 78 -2.44 17.40 1.43
C PHE A 78 -3.34 17.48 0.18
N CYS A 79 -2.80 18.05 -0.90
CA CYS A 79 -3.53 18.34 -2.13
C CYS A 79 -2.72 17.82 -3.33
N VAL A 80 -2.87 16.53 -3.65
CA VAL A 80 -2.21 15.92 -4.80
C VAL A 80 -2.94 16.30 -6.10
N PRO A 81 -2.28 16.91 -7.09
CA PRO A 81 -2.88 17.20 -8.40
C PRO A 81 -3.28 15.93 -9.17
N GLU A 82 -4.35 16.00 -9.96
CA GLU A 82 -4.89 14.85 -10.72
C GLU A 82 -3.96 14.31 -11.80
N ASP A 83 -3.03 15.13 -12.31
CA ASP A 83 -2.06 14.74 -13.33
C ASP A 83 -0.84 14.00 -12.77
N VAL A 84 -0.72 13.88 -11.44
CA VAL A 84 0.37 13.17 -10.78
C VAL A 84 0.15 11.66 -10.84
N GLY A 85 0.99 10.97 -11.62
CA GLY A 85 0.94 9.52 -11.74
C GLY A 85 1.44 8.76 -10.50
N LEU A 86 0.84 7.59 -10.23
CA LEU A 86 1.20 6.70 -9.11
C LEU A 86 2.65 6.22 -9.13
N ASN A 87 3.28 6.10 -10.30
CA ASN A 87 4.72 5.77 -10.38
C ASN A 87 5.60 6.85 -9.72
N LEU A 88 5.25 8.13 -9.92
CA LEU A 88 5.98 9.23 -9.30
C LEU A 88 5.72 9.29 -7.80
N LEU A 89 4.47 9.11 -7.38
CA LEU A 89 4.11 9.06 -5.96
C LEU A 89 4.84 7.93 -5.23
N GLN A 90 4.86 6.73 -5.81
CA GLN A 90 5.60 5.60 -5.26
C GLN A 90 7.08 5.92 -5.06
N LEU A 91 7.75 6.47 -6.09
CA LEU A 91 9.17 6.80 -6.00
C LEU A 91 9.45 7.84 -4.91
N ARG A 92 8.65 8.89 -4.85
CA ARG A 92 8.83 9.94 -3.83
C ARG A 92 8.49 9.43 -2.43
N LEU A 93 7.46 8.62 -2.28
CA LEU A 93 7.11 7.97 -1.01
C LEU A 93 8.23 7.03 -0.55
N MET A 94 8.78 6.20 -1.45
CA MET A 94 9.91 5.34 -1.14
C MET A 94 11.09 6.15 -0.57
N ASN A 95 11.44 7.27 -1.21
CA ASN A 95 12.51 8.15 -0.74
C ASN A 95 12.20 8.75 0.63
N TYR A 96 10.95 9.17 0.87
CA TYR A 96 10.51 9.67 2.18
C TYR A 96 10.63 8.58 3.26
N LEU A 97 10.17 7.36 2.97
CA LEU A 97 10.23 6.24 3.91
C LEU A 97 11.68 5.85 4.24
N ILE A 98 12.60 5.91 3.27
CA ILE A 98 14.03 5.70 3.51
C ILE A 98 14.59 6.78 4.45
N LYS A 99 14.29 8.05 4.17
CA LYS A 99 14.75 9.20 4.96
C LYS A 99 14.26 9.14 6.41
N ASN A 100 13.05 8.65 6.65
CA ASN A 100 12.41 8.64 7.96
C ASN A 100 12.38 7.24 8.61
N ARG A 101 13.09 6.27 8.05
CA ARG A 101 12.96 4.84 8.39
C ARG A 101 13.17 4.55 9.86
N GLU A 102 14.18 5.17 10.49
CA GLU A 102 14.52 4.91 11.89
C GLU A 102 13.37 5.28 12.83
N ALA A 103 12.74 6.44 12.61
CA ALA A 103 11.65 6.92 13.46
C ALA A 103 10.30 6.28 13.13
N GLN A 104 10.07 5.90 11.88
CA GLN A 104 8.73 5.59 11.36
C GLN A 104 8.56 4.16 10.84
N GLY A 105 9.64 3.42 10.61
CA GLY A 105 9.66 2.08 10.02
C GLY A 105 8.83 1.04 10.78
N PRO A 106 8.97 0.92 12.12
CA PRO A 106 8.23 -0.08 12.90
C PRO A 106 6.73 0.18 13.03
N TYR A 107 6.30 1.43 12.83
CA TYR A 107 4.91 1.84 13.05
C TYR A 107 4.04 1.62 11.82
N ILE A 108 2.71 1.71 12.00
CA ILE A 108 1.76 1.61 10.89
C ILE A 108 2.08 2.64 9.81
N ALA A 109 1.93 2.28 8.54
CA ALA A 109 2.42 3.09 7.44
C ALA A 109 1.51 4.28 7.11
N SER A 110 0.21 4.22 7.44
CA SER A 110 -0.75 5.26 7.01
C SER A 110 -0.35 6.68 7.42
N PRO A 111 0.05 6.96 8.68
CA PRO A 111 0.53 8.29 9.05
C PRO A 111 1.76 8.72 8.25
N ASN A 112 2.70 7.81 7.98
CA ASN A 112 3.90 8.11 7.21
C ASN A 112 3.55 8.50 5.77
N VAL A 113 2.58 7.83 5.15
CA VAL A 113 2.11 8.17 3.80
C VAL A 113 1.43 9.53 3.80
N SER A 114 0.53 9.81 4.74
CA SER A 114 -0.13 11.12 4.85
C SER A 114 0.86 12.26 5.08
N LEU A 115 1.86 12.06 5.95
CA LEU A 115 2.92 13.03 6.20
C LEU A 115 3.82 13.24 4.98
N ALA A 116 4.15 12.16 4.26
CA ALA A 116 4.92 12.25 3.01
C ALA A 116 4.16 13.06 1.95
N LEU A 117 2.86 12.77 1.78
CA LEU A 117 2.00 13.50 0.84
C LEU A 117 1.86 14.97 1.24
N ARG A 118 1.73 15.29 2.53
CA ARG A 118 1.75 16.67 3.03
C ARG A 118 3.09 17.37 2.73
N GLU A 119 4.23 16.71 2.95
CA GLU A 119 5.55 17.30 2.64
C GLU A 119 5.71 17.58 1.14
N MET A 120 5.19 16.69 0.29
CA MET A 120 5.30 16.82 -1.16
C MET A 120 4.27 17.76 -1.79
N TYR A 121 3.06 17.81 -1.22
CA TYR A 121 1.88 18.44 -1.78
C TYR A 121 1.06 19.14 -0.68
N PRO A 122 1.61 20.15 0.01
CA PRO A 122 0.82 20.92 0.97
C PRO A 122 -0.33 21.63 0.25
N CYS A 123 -1.51 21.62 0.85
CA CYS A 123 -2.62 22.46 0.41
C CYS A 123 -2.27 23.95 0.62
N LYS A 124 -2.75 24.80 -0.29
CA LYS A 124 -2.57 26.26 -0.23
C LYS A 124 -3.75 26.94 0.43
#